data_AF-A0A355CE49-F1
#
_entry.id   AF-A0A355CE49-F1
#
_cell.length_a   1.000
_cell.length_b   1.000
_cell.length_c   1.000
_cell.angle_alpha   90.00
_cell.angle_beta   90.00
_cell.angle_gamma   90.00
#
_symmetry.space_group_name_H-M   'P 1'
#
loop_
_entity.id
_entity.type
_entity.pdbx_description
1 polymer ?
#
loop_
_entity_poly.entity_id
_entity_poly.type
_entity_poly.pdbx_seq_one_letter_code
_entity_poly.pdbx_strand_id
1 'polypeptide(L)'
;CFAIAAYNIYIPVADDFARKITEGVVKEEYSHLNFGEVWLNAHFEESKAELEAANRQNLPIIWRLLNDVADDAKVLGMEKDALIEDFMIAYGEALGNIGFNNRDIMRMSAQGLAG
;
A
#
# COMPACT_ATOMS: atom_id res chain seq x y z
N CYS A 1 -2.60 -2.64 0.73
CA CYS A 1 -1.22 -2.27 0.36
C CYS A 1 -0.39 -1.83 1.57
N PHE A 2 -0.77 -0.80 2.35
CA PHE A 2 0.05 -0.32 3.49
C PHE A 2 0.36 -1.40 4.55
N ALA A 3 -0.63 -2.18 4.97
CA ALA A 3 -0.43 -3.26 5.96
C ALA A 3 0.55 -4.33 5.43
N ILE A 4 0.38 -4.76 4.17
CA ILE A 4 1.28 -5.71 3.52
C ILE A 4 2.73 -5.18 3.51
N ALA A 5 2.91 -3.91 3.15
CA ALA A 5 4.23 -3.27 3.19
C ALA A 5 4.83 -3.26 4.60
N ALA A 6 4.06 -2.84 5.60
CA ALA A 6 4.52 -2.85 6.98
C ALA A 6 4.93 -4.25 7.46
N TYR A 7 4.15 -5.27 7.12
CA TYR A 7 4.45 -6.66 7.48
C TYR A 7 5.69 -7.20 6.78
N ASN A 8 5.83 -6.95 5.48
CA ASN A 8 7.00 -7.37 4.70
C ASN A 8 8.30 -6.76 5.25
N ILE A 9 8.28 -5.49 5.65
CA ILE A 9 9.44 -4.82 6.24
C ILE A 9 9.67 -5.23 7.70
N TYR A 10 8.62 -5.59 8.44
CA TYR A 10 8.74 -6.02 9.83
C TYR A 10 9.26 -7.46 10.00
N ILE A 11 8.83 -8.40 9.16
CA ILE A 11 9.19 -9.84 9.27
C ILE A 11 10.71 -10.09 9.44
N PRO A 12 11.61 -9.43 8.68
CA PRO A 12 13.06 -9.65 8.80
C PRO A 12 13.65 -9.17 10.14
N VAL A 13 13.03 -8.18 10.77
CA VAL A 13 13.52 -7.52 12.00
C VAL A 13 12.74 -7.91 13.26
N ALA A 14 11.60 -8.60 13.08
CA ALA A 14 10.78 -9.12 14.16
C ALA A 14 11.50 -10.22 14.96
N ASP A 15 11.15 -10.32 16.25
CA ASP A 15 11.50 -11.47 17.07
C ASP A 15 10.79 -12.75 16.58
N ASP A 16 11.28 -13.91 17.00
CA ASP A 16 10.81 -15.20 16.48
C ASP A 16 9.32 -15.46 16.73
N PHE A 17 8.75 -14.92 17.81
CA PHE A 17 7.33 -15.08 18.10
C PHE A 17 6.49 -14.20 17.16
N ALA A 18 6.82 -12.91 17.07
CA ALA A 18 6.10 -11.96 16.23
C ALA A 18 6.25 -12.28 14.74
N ARG A 19 7.42 -12.76 14.29
CA ARG A 19 7.67 -13.15 12.91
C ARG A 19 6.67 -14.21 12.45
N LYS A 20 6.54 -15.31 13.21
CA LYS A 20 5.66 -16.44 12.86
C LYS A 20 4.19 -16.01 12.76
N ILE A 21 3.75 -15.11 13.64
CA ILE A 21 2.39 -14.57 13.59
C ILE A 21 2.20 -13.70 12.34
N THR A 22 3.15 -12.80 12.09
CA THR A 22 3.09 -11.84 10.99
C THR A 22 3.10 -12.54 9.63
N GLU A 23 3.91 -13.59 9.45
CA GLU A 23 3.90 -14.44 8.25
C GLU A 23 2.53 -15.08 7.99
N GLY A 24 1.83 -15.50 9.05
CA GLY A 24 0.47 -16.01 8.97
C GLY A 24 -0.53 -14.95 8.49
N VAL A 25 -0.45 -13.75 9.06
CA VAL A 25 -1.33 -12.62 8.69
C VAL A 25 -1.11 -12.18 7.25
N VAL A 26 0.12 -12.06 6.78
CA VAL A 26 0.43 -11.67 5.39
C VAL A 26 -0.27 -12.60 4.39
N LYS A 27 -0.25 -13.91 4.65
CA LYS A 27 -0.91 -14.89 3.81
C LYS A 27 -2.44 -14.69 3.72
N GLU A 28 -3.07 -14.28 4.82
CA GLU A 28 -4.51 -13.99 4.86
C GLU A 28 -4.84 -12.65 4.19
N GLU A 29 -4.03 -11.62 4.39
CA GLU A 29 -4.23 -10.29 3.80
C GLU A 29 -4.19 -10.27 2.27
N TYR A 30 -3.33 -11.10 1.65
CA TYR A 30 -3.35 -11.30 0.20
C TYR A 30 -4.69 -11.84 -0.31
N SER A 31 -5.46 -12.54 0.53
CA SER A 31 -6.78 -13.04 0.17
C SER A 31 -7.86 -11.95 0.27
N HIS A 32 -7.73 -11.00 1.20
CA HIS A 32 -8.68 -9.89 1.37
C HIS A 32 -8.51 -8.77 0.35
N LEU A 33 -7.26 -8.41 0.02
CA LEU A 33 -6.96 -7.36 -0.97
C LEU A 33 -7.66 -7.63 -2.32
N ASN A 34 -7.79 -8.92 -2.65
CA ASN A 34 -8.32 -9.41 -3.92
C ASN A 34 -9.81 -9.07 -4.14
N PHE A 35 -10.65 -9.00 -3.10
CA PHE A 35 -12.10 -8.77 -3.31
C PHE A 35 -12.40 -7.36 -3.86
N GLY A 36 -11.84 -6.32 -3.23
CA GLY A 36 -12.04 -4.95 -3.67
C GLY A 36 -11.42 -4.69 -5.04
N GLU A 37 -10.23 -5.24 -5.28
CA GLU A 37 -9.52 -5.16 -6.55
C GLU A 37 -10.33 -5.78 -7.70
N VAL A 38 -10.85 -7.00 -7.51
CA VAL A 38 -11.69 -7.69 -8.50
C VAL A 38 -12.98 -6.94 -8.77
N TRP A 39 -13.64 -6.40 -7.73
CA TRP A 39 -14.87 -5.64 -7.91
C TRP A 39 -14.64 -4.35 -8.69
N LEU A 40 -13.58 -3.60 -8.35
CA LEU A 40 -13.21 -2.36 -9.02
C LEU A 40 -12.74 -2.60 -10.47
N ASN A 41 -12.06 -3.70 -10.73
CA ASN A 41 -11.73 -4.12 -12.09
C ASN A 41 -13.01 -4.37 -12.92
N ALA A 42 -13.97 -5.12 -12.37
CA ALA A 42 -15.21 -5.43 -13.06
C ALA A 42 -16.09 -4.19 -13.35
N HIS A 43 -15.93 -3.11 -12.58
CA HIS A 43 -16.69 -1.86 -12.71
C HIS A 43 -15.80 -0.66 -13.04
N PHE A 44 -14.65 -0.90 -13.70
CA PHE A 44 -13.60 0.10 -13.86
C PHE A 44 -14.09 1.38 -14.55
N GLU A 45 -14.77 1.25 -15.69
CA GLU A 45 -15.24 2.41 -16.47
C GLU A 45 -16.22 3.30 -15.68
N GLU A 46 -17.05 2.69 -14.84
CA GLU A 46 -18.02 3.41 -13.99
C GLU A 46 -17.34 4.05 -12.77
N SER A 47 -16.31 3.39 -12.24
CA SER A 47 -15.65 3.77 -10.97
C SER A 47 -14.42 4.65 -11.18
N LYS A 48 -13.88 4.76 -12.39
CA LYS A 48 -12.56 5.40 -12.67
C LYS A 48 -12.46 6.82 -12.10
N ALA A 49 -13.45 7.66 -12.39
CA ALA A 49 -13.41 9.07 -11.97
C ALA A 49 -13.46 9.21 -10.44
N GLU A 50 -14.25 8.35 -9.78
CA GLU A 50 -14.36 8.32 -8.32
C GLU A 50 -13.07 7.79 -7.69
N LEU A 51 -12.46 6.75 -8.26
CA LEU A 51 -11.17 6.21 -7.81
C LEU A 51 -10.05 7.26 -7.89
N GLU A 52 -10.00 8.06 -8.95
CA GLU A 52 -9.02 9.14 -9.06
C GLU A 52 -9.24 10.25 -8.03
N ALA A 53 -10.50 10.59 -7.74
CA ALA A 53 -10.85 11.56 -6.71
C ALA A 53 -10.51 11.03 -5.31
N ALA A 54 -10.84 9.76 -5.04
CA ALA A 54 -10.52 9.07 -3.80
C ALA A 54 -9.00 8.97 -3.59
N ASN A 55 -8.22 8.64 -4.62
CA ASN A 55 -6.76 8.65 -4.55
C ASN A 55 -6.23 10.02 -4.14
N ARG A 56 -6.70 11.09 -4.80
CA ARG A 56 -6.24 12.46 -4.51
C ARG A 56 -6.52 12.89 -3.07
N GLN A 57 -7.63 12.44 -2.50
CA GLN A 57 -8.02 12.79 -1.14
C GLN A 57 -7.29 11.94 -0.09
N ASN A 58 -7.08 10.65 -0.36
CA ASN A 58 -6.64 9.70 0.66
C ASN A 58 -5.15 9.37 0.61
N LEU A 59 -4.52 9.40 -0.58
CA LEU A 59 -3.09 9.08 -0.69
C LEU A 59 -2.20 10.01 0.16
N PRO A 60 -2.43 11.34 0.22
CA PRO A 60 -1.66 12.23 1.11
C PRO A 60 -1.77 11.86 2.59
N ILE A 61 -2.89 11.27 3.01
CA ILE A 61 -3.08 10.80 4.39
C ILE A 61 -2.12 9.64 4.69
N ILE A 62 -1.91 8.72 3.74
CA ILE A 62 -0.95 7.62 3.89
C ILE A 62 0.48 8.15 4.02
N TRP A 63 0.84 9.18 3.25
CA TRP A 63 2.16 9.83 3.38
C TRP A 63 2.36 10.47 4.75
N ARG A 64 1.33 11.14 5.26
CA ARG A 64 1.36 11.66 6.62
C ARG A 64 1.53 10.55 7.66
N LEU A 65 0.79 9.45 7.53
CA LEU A 65 0.93 8.29 8.43
C LEU A 65 2.35 7.72 8.38
N LEU A 66 2.95 7.57 7.19
CA LEU A 66 4.34 7.13 7.02
C LEU A 66 5.34 8.07 7.68
N ASN A 67 5.09 9.38 7.67
CA ASN A 67 5.90 10.36 8.39
C ASN A 67 5.73 10.23 9.91
N ASP A 68 4.47 10.12 10.36
CA ASP A 68 4.12 10.10 11.78
C ASP A 68 4.64 8.84 12.50
N VAL A 69 4.82 7.72 11.79
CA VAL A 69 5.35 6.45 12.35
C VAL A 69 6.85 6.23 12.10
N ALA A 70 7.53 7.14 11.40
CA ALA A 70 8.90 6.92 10.92
C ALA A 70 9.91 6.69 12.05
N ASP A 71 9.81 7.46 13.14
CA ASP A 71 10.75 7.38 14.26
C ASP A 71 10.60 6.06 15.02
N ASP A 72 9.36 5.63 15.29
CA ASP A 72 9.09 4.36 15.96
C ASP A 72 9.45 3.17 15.04
N ALA A 73 9.13 3.26 13.74
CA ALA A 73 9.51 2.25 12.76
C ALA A 73 11.02 2.05 12.73
N LYS A 74 11.80 3.14 12.79
CA LYS A 74 13.26 3.09 12.83
C LYS A 74 13.78 2.41 14.09
N VAL A 75 13.16 2.63 15.26
CA VAL A 75 13.51 1.92 16.50
C VAL A 75 13.32 0.40 16.36
N LEU A 76 12.31 -0.01 15.59
CA LEU A 76 12.04 -1.42 15.26
C LEU A 76 12.92 -1.97 14.13
N GLY A 77 13.83 -1.18 13.55
CA GLY A 77 14.66 -1.58 12.42
C GLY A 77 13.96 -1.52 11.06
N MET A 78 12.80 -0.87 10.98
CA MET A 78 12.03 -0.68 9.75
C MET A 78 12.37 0.67 9.12
N GLU A 79 13.09 0.65 8.00
CA GLU A 79 13.45 1.88 7.29
C GLU A 79 12.25 2.47 6.55
N LYS A 80 12.03 3.78 6.73
CA LYS A 80 10.92 4.51 6.12
C LYS A 80 10.93 4.42 4.59
N ASP A 81 12.11 4.53 3.98
CA ASP A 81 12.24 4.46 2.52
C ASP A 81 11.84 3.07 1.99
N ALA A 82 12.15 2.01 2.72
CA ALA A 82 11.73 0.65 2.37
C ALA A 82 10.21 0.45 2.50
N LEU A 83 9.59 1.05 3.53
CA LEU A 83 8.14 1.06 3.69
C LEU A 83 7.43 1.78 2.55
N ILE A 84 7.98 2.92 2.13
CA ILE A 84 7.47 3.68 0.98
C ILE A 84 7.60 2.84 -0.29
N GLU A 85 8.77 2.27 -0.55
CA GLU A 85 9.03 1.48 -1.76
C GLU A 85 8.04 0.31 -1.88
N ASP A 86 7.92 -0.53 -0.84
CA ASP A 86 7.05 -1.70 -0.87
C ASP A 86 5.57 -1.31 -0.98
N PHE A 87 5.17 -0.22 -0.32
CA PHE A 87 3.82 0.33 -0.47
C PHE A 87 3.53 0.78 -1.91
N MET A 88 4.46 1.50 -2.54
CA MET A 88 4.28 2.03 -3.89
C MET A 88 4.25 0.92 -4.95
N ILE A 89 5.02 -0.15 -4.77
CA ILE A 89 4.97 -1.35 -5.60
C ILE A 89 3.59 -2.00 -5.48
N ALA A 90 3.17 -2.36 -4.26
CA ALA A 90 1.90 -3.03 -4.04
C ALA A 90 0.68 -2.18 -4.45
N TYR A 91 0.75 -0.86 -4.30
CA TYR A 91 -0.32 0.05 -4.72
C TYR A 91 -0.37 0.21 -6.23
N GLY A 92 0.78 0.34 -6.89
CA GLY A 92 0.87 0.42 -8.35
C GLY A 92 0.39 -0.85 -9.04
N GLU A 93 0.75 -2.02 -8.52
CA GLU A 93 0.27 -3.32 -9.01
C GLU A 93 -1.26 -3.43 -8.90
N ALA A 94 -1.83 -3.07 -7.75
CA ALA A 94 -3.28 -3.09 -7.55
C ALA A 94 -4.01 -2.14 -8.52
N LEU A 95 -3.51 -0.92 -8.73
CA LEU A 95 -4.08 0.01 -9.72
C LEU A 95 -3.99 -0.54 -11.15
N GLY A 96 -2.89 -1.21 -11.49
CA GLY A 96 -2.71 -1.87 -12.79
C GLY A 96 -3.72 -2.99 -12.99
N ASN A 97 -3.89 -3.85 -11.98
CA ASN A 97 -4.87 -4.93 -12.00
C ASN A 97 -6.31 -4.42 -12.08
N ILE A 98 -6.62 -3.27 -11.46
CA ILE A 98 -7.92 -2.61 -11.59
C ILE A 98 -8.17 -2.11 -13.03
N GLY A 99 -7.13 -1.72 -13.77
CA GLY A 99 -7.25 -1.29 -15.17
C GLY A 99 -6.59 0.05 -15.51
N PHE A 100 -5.91 0.69 -14.54
CA PHE A 100 -5.15 1.90 -14.83
C PHE A 100 -3.89 1.57 -15.65
N ASN A 101 -3.57 2.42 -16.63
CA ASN A 101 -2.33 2.31 -17.38
C ASN A 101 -1.15 2.92 -16.61
N ASN A 102 0.08 2.65 -17.06
CA ASN A 102 1.30 3.15 -16.41
C ASN A 102 1.33 4.68 -16.25
N ARG A 103 0.77 5.44 -17.19
CA ARG A 103 0.72 6.91 -17.09
C ARG A 103 -0.23 7.35 -15.98
N ASP A 104 -1.39 6.71 -15.85
CA ASP A 104 -2.35 6.97 -14.79
C ASP A 104 -1.77 6.62 -13.43
N ILE A 105 -1.14 5.45 -13.30
CA ILE A 105 -0.47 5.00 -12.06
C ILE A 105 0.58 6.03 -11.63
N MET A 106 1.49 6.43 -12.53
CA MET A 106 2.53 7.42 -12.19
C MET A 106 1.94 8.76 -11.76
N ARG A 107 0.89 9.24 -12.44
CA ARG A 107 0.20 10.47 -12.07
C ARG A 107 -0.47 10.36 -10.70
N MET A 108 -1.15 9.25 -10.42
CA MET A 108 -1.86 9.02 -9.15
C MET A 108 -0.87 8.89 -7.99
N SER A 109 0.20 8.14 -8.18
CA SER A 109 1.32 7.98 -7.25
C SER A 109 1.96 9.32 -6.86
N ALA A 110 2.21 10.18 -7.84
CA ALA A 110 2.79 11.50 -7.60
C ALA A 110 1.89 12.45 -6.78
N GLN A 111 0.58 12.23 -6.72
CA GLN A 111 -0.33 13.07 -5.91
C GLN A 111 -0.06 12.91 -4.41
N GLY A 112 0.47 11.76 -4.00
CA GLY A 112 0.87 11.55 -2.62
C GLY A 112 2.14 12.30 -2.22
N LEU A 113 3.06 12.52 -3.16
CA LEU A 113 4.31 13.26 -2.96
C LEU A 113 4.14 14.78 -2.93
N ALA A 114 2.97 15.28 -3.35
CA ALA A 114 2.67 16.71 -3.45
C ALA A 114 2.05 17.30 -2.18
N GLY A 115 1.86 16.49 -1.13
CA GLY A 115 1.21 16.85 0.15
C GLY A 115 2.16 16.88 1.32
#